data_AF-A0A9Q3DHJ9-F1
#
_entry.id   AF-A0A9Q3DHJ9-F1
#
_cell.length_a   1.000
_cell.length_b   1.000
_cell.length_c   1.000
_cell.angle_alpha   90.00
_cell.angle_beta   90.00
_cell.angle_gamma   90.00
#
_symmetry.space_group_name_H-M   'P 1'
#
loop_
_entity.id
_entity.type
_entity.pdbx_description
1 polymer ?
#
loop_
_entity_poly.entity_id
_entity_poly.type
_entity_poly.pdbx_seq_one_letter_code
_entity_poly.pdbx_strand_id
1 'polypeptide(L)'
;MTRHIWNQTSKKGTKWKNSVEVRLTEELSRKNLVLPLSLVKPYFQTGEDRFPSRKKTTTPPDIVEVEDSPGPVKKIIKATKIRLNGEDKRHCLIRFKIQKADKYKWLAEDAIPDGNLHLGRLRAFKRTEQSHQ
;
A
#
# COMPACT_ATOMS: atom_id res chain seq x y z
N MET A 1 30.46 -62.01 29.27
CA MET A 1 29.97 -62.74 28.08
C MET A 1 29.22 -61.77 27.20
N THR A 2 29.88 -61.26 26.17
CA THR A 2 29.40 -60.15 25.35
C THR A 2 29.17 -60.67 23.95
N ARG A 3 27.92 -60.65 23.46
CA ARG A 3 27.62 -60.93 22.05
C ARG A 3 27.36 -59.60 21.35
N HIS A 4 28.30 -59.19 20.51
CA HIS A 4 28.14 -58.06 19.61
C HIS A 4 27.25 -58.50 18.45
N ILE A 5 26.05 -57.94 18.38
CA ILE A 5 25.17 -58.10 17.22
C ILE A 5 25.60 -57.05 16.20
N TRP A 6 26.17 -57.55 15.10
CA TRP A 6 26.52 -56.77 13.92
C TRP A 6 25.25 -56.53 13.11
N ASN A 7 24.66 -55.34 13.22
CA ASN A 7 23.65 -54.90 12.26
C ASN A 7 24.33 -54.07 11.19
N GLN A 8 24.77 -54.75 10.11
CA GLN A 8 25.04 -54.08 8.85
C GLN A 8 23.72 -53.54 8.30
N THR A 9 23.52 -52.23 8.35
CA THR A 9 22.57 -51.57 7.45
C THR A 9 23.37 -50.84 6.38
N SER A 10 23.16 -51.29 5.15
CA SER A 10 23.78 -50.77 3.94
C SER A 10 23.57 -49.26 3.84
N LYS A 11 24.67 -48.49 3.83
CA LYS A 11 24.67 -47.04 3.61
C LYS A 11 24.36 -46.75 2.14
N LYS A 12 23.09 -46.54 1.80
CA LYS A 12 22.73 -45.78 0.60
C LYS A 12 22.64 -44.30 0.98
N GLY A 13 23.80 -43.63 0.96
CA GLY A 13 23.88 -42.19 1.10
C GLY A 13 23.20 -41.48 -0.07
N THR A 14 22.46 -40.42 0.22
CA THR A 14 21.86 -39.56 -0.80
C THR A 14 22.96 -38.91 -1.66
N LYS A 15 22.92 -39.14 -2.98
CA LYS A 15 23.97 -38.75 -3.97
C LYS A 15 24.04 -37.23 -4.25
N TRP A 16 23.34 -36.38 -3.49
CA TRP A 16 23.23 -34.94 -3.79
C TRP A 16 24.06 -34.12 -2.81
N LYS A 17 24.85 -33.17 -3.34
CA LYS A 17 25.78 -32.33 -2.54
C LYS A 17 25.10 -31.49 -1.43
N ASN A 18 23.78 -31.31 -1.49
CA ASN A 18 23.01 -30.47 -0.56
C ASN A 18 21.90 -31.24 0.18
N SER A 19 22.02 -32.57 0.33
CA SER A 19 21.04 -33.34 1.10
C SER A 19 21.36 -33.33 2.60
N VAL A 20 20.31 -33.23 3.43
CA VAL A 20 20.38 -33.35 4.88
C VAL A 20 19.47 -34.50 5.30
N GLU A 21 20.02 -35.50 5.97
CA GLU A 21 19.25 -36.64 6.48
C GLU A 21 18.71 -36.32 7.88
N VAL A 22 17.39 -36.36 8.04
CA VAL A 22 16.71 -36.14 9.33
C VAL A 22 16.20 -37.48 9.84
N ARG A 23 16.65 -37.90 11.02
CA ARG A 23 16.12 -39.08 11.72
C ARG A 23 15.16 -38.62 12.81
N LEU A 24 13.91 -39.05 12.71
CA LEU A 24 12.86 -38.74 13.68
C LEU A 24 12.80 -39.84 14.74
N THR A 25 12.58 -39.46 16.00
CA THR A 25 12.30 -40.40 17.09
C THR A 25 10.84 -40.88 17.03
N GLU A 26 10.55 -42.01 17.68
CA GLU A 26 9.29 -42.77 17.56
C GLU A 26 8.03 -41.95 17.87
N GLU A 27 8.13 -40.96 18.76
CA GLU A 27 7.03 -40.06 19.15
C GLU A 27 6.69 -39.00 18.07
N LEU A 28 7.67 -38.60 17.26
CA LEU A 28 7.53 -37.59 16.21
C LEU A 28 7.10 -38.18 14.86
N SER A 29 7.15 -39.50 14.69
CA SER A 29 6.78 -40.17 13.42
C SER A 29 5.26 -40.21 13.18
N ARG A 30 4.45 -40.05 14.23
CA ARG A 30 2.98 -40.19 14.17
C ARG A 30 2.23 -38.89 13.84
N LYS A 31 2.89 -37.73 13.86
CA LYS A 31 2.30 -36.43 13.52
C LYS A 31 2.64 -36.06 12.08
N ASN A 32 1.72 -35.41 11.37
CA ASN A 32 2.01 -34.76 10.09
C ASN A 32 3.02 -33.63 10.33
N LEU A 33 4.31 -33.95 10.23
CA LEU A 33 5.36 -32.98 10.40
C LEU A 33 5.33 -32.04 9.18
N VAL A 34 4.75 -30.86 9.37
CA VAL A 34 5.01 -29.73 8.47
C VAL A 34 6.43 -29.27 8.76
N LEU A 35 7.40 -29.94 8.14
CA LEU A 35 8.78 -29.50 8.16
C LEU A 35 8.81 -28.14 7.46
N PRO A 36 9.29 -27.06 8.11
CA PRO A 36 9.60 -25.85 7.38
C PRO A 36 10.78 -26.17 6.46
N LEU A 37 10.49 -26.63 5.25
CA LEU A 37 11.48 -26.75 4.17
C LEU A 37 11.85 -25.34 3.72
N SER A 38 12.61 -24.65 4.56
CA SER A 38 13.40 -23.48 4.19
C SER A 38 14.88 -23.76 4.42
N LEU A 39 15.31 -25.01 4.23
CA LEU A 39 16.72 -25.35 4.37
C LEU A 39 17.47 -25.01 3.08
N VAL A 40 17.99 -23.78 3.13
CA VAL A 40 19.17 -23.28 2.40
C VAL A 40 18.93 -23.01 0.91
N LYS A 41 18.24 -21.91 0.60
CA LYS A 41 18.59 -21.19 -0.63
C LYS A 41 19.95 -20.53 -0.37
N PRO A 42 21.03 -20.92 -1.06
CA PRO A 42 22.29 -20.20 -0.95
C PRO A 42 22.07 -18.77 -1.48
N TYR A 43 22.13 -17.79 -0.59
CA TYR A 43 22.21 -16.39 -0.99
C TYR A 43 23.60 -16.16 -1.58
N PHE A 44 23.71 -16.22 -2.90
CA PHE A 44 24.92 -15.80 -3.58
C PHE A 44 24.98 -14.27 -3.60
N GLN A 45 26.16 -13.71 -3.37
CA GLN A 45 26.38 -12.29 -3.62
C GLN A 45 25.98 -11.99 -5.07
N THR A 46 25.17 -10.96 -5.26
CA THR A 46 24.75 -10.58 -6.62
C THR A 46 25.92 -9.88 -7.31
N GLY A 47 26.78 -10.65 -7.97
CA GLY A 47 27.77 -10.13 -8.91
C GLY A 47 27.13 -9.86 -10.27
N GLU A 48 27.63 -8.83 -10.97
CA GLU A 48 27.23 -8.49 -12.35
C GLU A 48 27.43 -9.66 -13.32
N ASP A 49 28.46 -10.47 -13.09
CA ASP A 49 28.82 -11.64 -13.90
C ASP A 49 27.72 -12.72 -13.94
N ARG A 50 27.00 -12.94 -12.83
CA ARG A 50 25.92 -13.94 -12.76
C ARG A 50 24.58 -13.42 -13.26
N PHE A 51 24.38 -12.11 -13.25
CA PHE A 51 23.11 -11.48 -13.62
C PHE A 51 23.35 -10.32 -14.58
N PRO A 52 23.87 -10.57 -15.79
CA PRO A 52 24.25 -9.52 -16.75
C PRO A 52 23.05 -8.67 -17.20
N SER A 53 21.84 -9.22 -17.14
CA SER A 53 20.60 -8.50 -17.45
C SER A 53 20.13 -7.55 -16.34
N ARG A 54 20.77 -7.57 -15.17
CA ARG A 54 20.41 -6.69 -14.04
C ARG A 54 20.96 -5.30 -14.31
N LYS A 55 20.17 -4.47 -14.98
CA LYS A 55 20.48 -3.04 -15.13
C LYS A 55 20.57 -2.45 -13.72
N LYS A 56 21.71 -1.81 -13.38
CA LYS A 56 21.82 -0.99 -12.18
C LYS A 56 20.71 0.04 -12.26
N THR A 57 19.75 -0.03 -11.36
CA THR A 57 18.68 0.96 -11.32
C THR A 57 19.33 2.30 -11.02
N THR A 58 19.34 3.19 -12.01
CA THR A 58 19.69 4.59 -11.84
C THR A 58 18.85 5.15 -10.69
N THR A 59 19.46 6.04 -9.92
CA THR A 59 18.97 6.78 -8.75
C THR A 59 17.44 6.79 -8.62
N PRO A 60 16.87 6.44 -7.44
CA PRO A 60 15.44 6.56 -7.24
C PRO A 60 14.99 7.98 -7.60
N PRO A 61 13.85 8.15 -8.28
CA PRO A 61 13.38 9.48 -8.64
C PRO A 61 13.20 10.32 -7.37
N ASP A 62 13.66 11.56 -7.41
CA ASP A 62 13.41 12.51 -6.32
C ASP A 62 11.91 12.63 -6.08
N ILE A 63 11.54 12.61 -4.80
CA ILE A 63 10.16 12.85 -4.37
C ILE A 63 9.92 14.34 -4.57
N VAL A 64 9.37 14.70 -5.73
CA VAL A 64 8.92 16.07 -5.98
C VAL A 64 7.70 16.30 -5.09
N GLU A 65 7.83 17.17 -4.08
CA GLU A 65 6.67 17.74 -3.41
C GLU A 65 5.92 18.56 -4.46
N VAL A 66 4.88 17.96 -5.05
CA VAL A 66 3.99 18.65 -5.97
C VAL A 66 3.37 19.78 -5.16
N GLU A 67 3.78 21.02 -5.44
CA GLU A 67 3.13 22.20 -4.91
C GLU A 67 1.62 21.99 -5.04
N ASP A 68 0.89 22.08 -3.93
CA ASP A 68 -0.56 21.89 -3.83
C ASP A 68 -1.27 23.06 -4.54
N SER A 69 -1.00 23.24 -5.84
CA SER A 69 -1.79 24.07 -6.71
C SER A 69 -3.21 23.52 -6.66
N PRO A 70 -4.21 24.35 -6.33
CA PRO A 70 -5.58 23.90 -6.24
C PRO A 70 -6.00 23.46 -7.64
N GLY A 71 -6.14 22.14 -7.82
CA GLY A 71 -6.60 21.57 -9.07
C GLY A 71 -8.02 22.01 -9.43
N PRO A 72 -8.60 21.53 -10.54
CA PRO A 72 -9.94 21.94 -10.95
C PRO A 72 -10.99 21.61 -9.87
N VAL A 73 -11.91 22.57 -9.66
CA VAL A 73 -13.03 22.45 -8.72
C VAL A 73 -13.94 21.29 -9.15
N LYS A 74 -14.27 20.40 -8.21
CA LYS A 74 -15.23 19.31 -8.43
C LYS A 74 -16.64 19.75 -8.01
N LYS A 75 -16.78 20.18 -6.77
CA LYS A 75 -18.06 20.66 -6.20
C LYS A 75 -17.85 21.49 -4.94
N ILE A 76 -18.84 22.34 -4.64
CA ILE A 76 -18.98 22.99 -3.33
C ILE A 76 -19.75 22.04 -2.42
N ILE A 77 -19.23 21.79 -1.21
CA ILE A 77 -19.86 20.93 -0.21
C ILE A 77 -20.76 21.77 0.71
N LYS A 78 -20.23 22.90 1.19
CA LYS A 78 -20.91 23.80 2.12
C LYS A 78 -20.66 25.25 1.72
N ALA A 79 -21.62 26.10 2.04
CA ALA A 79 -21.50 27.54 1.90
C ALA A 79 -21.91 28.18 3.23
N THR A 80 -21.13 29.15 3.70
CA THR A 80 -21.37 29.93 4.92
C THR A 80 -21.20 31.41 4.62
N LYS A 81 -21.85 32.26 5.42
CA LYS A 81 -21.64 33.72 5.37
C LYS A 81 -20.73 34.12 6.53
N ILE A 82 -19.71 34.90 6.25
CA ILE A 82 -18.74 35.40 7.22
C ILE A 82 -18.66 36.92 7.03
N ARG A 83 -18.69 37.66 8.13
CA ARG A 83 -18.50 39.11 8.10
C ARG A 83 -17.01 39.41 8.25
N LEU A 84 -16.39 39.91 7.19
CA LEU A 84 -14.97 40.27 7.15
C LEU A 84 -14.87 41.75 6.78
N ASN A 85 -14.17 42.54 7.60
CA ASN A 85 -14.02 43.99 7.42
C ASN A 85 -15.36 44.75 7.31
N GLY A 86 -16.38 44.32 8.04
CA GLY A 86 -17.71 44.93 8.02
C GLY A 86 -18.62 44.48 6.87
N GLU A 87 -18.08 43.80 5.86
CA GLU A 87 -18.79 43.27 4.70
C GLU A 87 -19.18 41.80 4.90
N ASP A 88 -20.41 41.45 4.53
CA ASP A 88 -20.88 40.07 4.53
C ASP A 88 -20.38 39.35 3.27
N LYS A 89 -19.39 38.47 3.43
CA LYS A 89 -18.81 37.67 2.34
C LYS A 89 -19.21 36.21 2.47
N ARG A 90 -19.47 35.56 1.35
CA ARG A 90 -19.72 34.11 1.31
C ARG A 90 -18.42 33.35 1.19
N HIS A 91 -18.25 32.36 2.05
CA HIS A 91 -17.16 31.39 2.00
C HIS A 91 -17.72 30.02 1.70
N CYS A 92 -17.07 29.31 0.78
CA CYS A 92 -17.49 28.01 0.30
C CYS A 92 -16.41 26.96 0.58
N LEU A 93 -16.83 25.80 1.08
CA LEU A 93 -15.97 24.64 1.27
C LEU A 93 -15.89 23.85 -0.02
N ILE A 94 -14.71 23.81 -0.62
CA ILE A 94 -14.48 23.25 -1.96
C ILE A 94 -13.84 21.87 -1.89
N ARG A 95 -14.36 20.98 -2.72
CA ARG A 95 -13.72 19.72 -3.09
C ARG A 95 -13.10 19.84 -4.47
N PHE A 96 -11.81 19.55 -4.58
CA PHE A 96 -11.08 19.47 -5.84
C PHE A 96 -11.20 18.08 -6.48
N LYS A 97 -11.00 17.97 -7.80
CA LYS A 97 -11.22 16.71 -8.54
C LYS A 97 -10.21 15.60 -8.20
N ILE A 98 -8.95 15.97 -8.03
CA ILE A 98 -7.81 15.03 -7.96
C ILE A 98 -7.27 14.88 -6.53
N GLN A 99 -7.63 15.80 -5.63
CA GLN A 99 -7.14 15.78 -4.25
C GLN A 99 -7.96 14.82 -3.36
N LYS A 100 -7.29 14.21 -2.37
CA LYS A 100 -7.92 13.35 -1.36
C LYS A 100 -9.01 14.10 -0.59
N ALA A 101 -9.96 13.35 -0.05
CA ALA A 101 -11.11 13.89 0.70
C ALA A 101 -10.68 14.77 1.89
N ASP A 102 -9.48 14.59 2.43
CA ASP A 102 -9.01 15.37 3.58
C ASP A 102 -8.49 16.76 3.20
N LYS A 103 -8.31 17.05 1.91
CA LYS A 103 -7.83 18.35 1.40
C LYS A 103 -8.98 19.25 0.93
N TYR A 104 -9.97 19.49 1.78
CA TYR A 104 -10.99 20.51 1.50
C TYR A 104 -10.51 21.89 1.92
N LYS A 105 -10.78 22.91 1.09
CA LYS A 105 -10.36 24.28 1.36
C LYS A 105 -11.56 25.23 1.37
N TRP A 106 -11.58 26.12 2.35
CA TRP A 106 -12.49 27.27 2.36
C TRP A 106 -11.95 28.34 1.42
N LEU A 107 -12.77 28.76 0.48
CA LEU A 107 -12.46 29.80 -0.48
C LEU A 107 -13.61 30.81 -0.55
N ALA A 108 -13.25 32.07 -0.77
CA ALA A 108 -14.23 33.12 -1.06
C ALA A 108 -14.93 32.83 -2.39
N GLU A 109 -16.19 33.27 -2.52
CA GLU A 109 -16.99 33.07 -3.73
C GLU A 109 -16.29 33.58 -5.01
N ASP A 110 -15.60 34.71 -4.92
CA ASP A 110 -14.88 35.35 -6.03
C ASP A 110 -13.67 34.55 -6.52
N ALA A 111 -13.09 33.71 -5.66
CA ALA A 111 -11.92 32.89 -5.98
C ALA A 111 -12.29 31.56 -6.66
N ILE A 112 -13.57 31.30 -6.92
CA ILE A 112 -14.08 30.02 -7.43
C ILE A 112 -14.40 30.15 -8.92
N PRO A 113 -13.70 29.42 -9.80
CA PRO A 113 -14.09 29.32 -11.20
C PRO A 113 -15.50 28.71 -11.28
N ASP A 114 -16.39 29.35 -12.05
CA ASP A 114 -17.78 28.92 -12.23
C ASP A 114 -18.57 28.75 -10.91
N GLY A 115 -18.28 29.58 -9.90
CA GLY A 115 -18.88 29.51 -8.57
C GLY A 115 -20.43 29.43 -8.59
N ASN A 116 -21.08 30.21 -9.45
CA ASN A 116 -22.54 30.21 -9.60
C ASN A 116 -23.11 28.86 -10.03
N LEU A 117 -22.45 28.16 -10.97
CA LEU A 117 -22.86 26.83 -11.42
C LEU A 117 -22.79 25.82 -10.27
N HIS A 118 -21.69 25.86 -9.52
CA HIS A 118 -21.48 24.97 -8.38
C HIS A 118 -22.45 25.26 -7.22
N LEU A 119 -22.77 26.52 -6.96
CA LEU A 119 -23.77 26.92 -5.97
C LEU A 119 -25.19 26.50 -6.39
N GLY A 120 -25.53 26.60 -7.67
CA GLY A 120 -26.79 26.08 -8.20
C GLY A 120 -26.95 24.59 -7.94
N ARG A 121 -25.91 23.79 -8.23
CA ARG A 121 -25.88 22.35 -7.94
C ARG A 121 -26.00 22.06 -6.44
N LEU A 122 -25.34 22.85 -5.59
CA LEU A 122 -25.46 22.71 -4.13
C LEU A 122 -26.90 22.96 -3.66
N ARG A 123 -27.58 23.98 -4.20
CA ARG A 123 -28.99 24.27 -3.87
C ARG A 123 -29.91 23.14 -4.31
N ALA A 124 -29.71 22.61 -5.52
CA ALA A 124 -30.48 21.47 -6.01
C ALA A 124 -30.29 20.23 -5.11
N PHE A 125 -29.05 19.93 -4.74
CA PHE A 125 -28.72 18.81 -3.85
C PHE A 125 -29.37 18.94 -2.47
N LYS A 126 -29.37 20.14 -1.87
CA LYS A 126 -30.04 20.35 -0.57
C LYS A 126 -31.55 20.14 -0.64
N ARG A 127 -32.20 20.52 -1.74
CA ARG A 127 -33.64 20.29 -1.93
C ARG A 127 -33.97 18.79 -1.98
N THR A 128 -33.14 18.00 -2.66
CA THR A 128 -33.34 16.54 -2.75
C THR A 128 -33.09 15.83 -1.44
N GLU A 129 -32.12 16.27 -0.63
CA GLU A 129 -31.91 15.65 0.69
C GLU A 129 -33.07 15.95 1.66
N GLN A 130 -33.69 17.12 1.55
CA GLN A 130 -34.84 17.50 2.37
C GLN A 130 -36.13 16.77 2.00
N SER A 131 -36.29 16.30 0.75
CA SER A 131 -37.47 15.53 0.34
C SER A 131 -37.43 14.06 0.74
N HIS A 132 -36.28 13.56 1.20
CA HIS A 132 -36.09 12.16 1.60
C HIS A 132 -36.03 11.97 3.13
N GLN A 133 -36.25 13.04 3.91
CA GLN A 133 -36.45 13.01 5.36
C GLN A 133 -37.92 13.21 5.68
#